data_AF-A0ABD0P228-F1
#
_entry.id   AF-A0ABD0P228-F1
#
_cell.length_a   1.000
_cell.length_b   1.000
_cell.length_c   1.000
_cell.angle_alpha   90.00
_cell.angle_beta   90.00
_cell.angle_gamma   90.00
#
_symmetry.space_group_name_H-M   'P 1'
#
loop_
_entity.id
_entity.type
_entity.pdbx_description
1 polymer ?
#
loop_
_entity_poly.entity_id
_entity_poly.type
_entity_poly.pdbx_seq_one_letter_code
_entity_poly.pdbx_strand_id
1 'polypeptide(L)' 'MCCHRAIKKWTTFLKAQLLCSLPDDGFPFNIIQDMFVLTPSKEAWKSTVFYGVFTSQ' A
#
# COMPACT_ATOMS: atom_id res chain seq x y z
N MET A 1 -10.26 -26.46 -17.74
CA MET A 1 -9.05 -25.84 -18.31
C MET A 1 -7.83 -26.39 -17.59
N CYS A 2 -6.98 -27.14 -18.28
CA CYS A 2 -5.79 -27.75 -17.69
C CYS A 2 -4.72 -26.67 -17.43
N CYS A 3 -4.40 -26.42 -16.16
CA CYS A 3 -3.28 -25.57 -15.78
C CYS A 3 -1.97 -26.31 -16.06
N HIS A 4 -1.45 -26.17 -17.28
CA HIS A 4 -0.15 -26.71 -17.66
C HIS A 4 0.95 -25.86 -17.01
N ARG A 5 1.65 -26.47 -16.05
CA ARG A 5 2.91 -26.01 -15.44
C ARG A 5 2.94 -24.50 -15.15
N ALA A 6 2.29 -24.09 -14.07
CA ALA A 6 2.42 -22.74 -13.56
C ALA A 6 3.90 -22.42 -13.32
N ILE A 7 4.42 -21.45 -14.09
CA ILE A 7 5.64 -20.74 -13.76
C ILE A 7 5.44 -20.25 -12.31
N LYS A 8 6.35 -20.60 -11.39
CA LYS A 8 6.32 -20.17 -9.99
C LYS A 8 6.65 -18.67 -9.85
N LYS A 9 6.01 -17.82 -10.65
CA LYS A 9 6.18 -16.36 -10.69
C LYS A 9 4.82 -15.71 -10.70
N TRP A 10 4.68 -14.61 -9.97
CA TRP A 10 3.47 -13.78 -9.96
C TRP A 10 3.28 -13.12 -11.33
N THR A 11 2.11 -13.30 -11.95
CA THR A 11 1.76 -12.66 -13.25
C THR A 11 0.97 -11.36 -13.07
N THR A 12 0.49 -11.07 -11.86
CA THR A 12 -0.34 -9.90 -11.51
C THR A 12 0.31 -8.98 -10.47
N PHE A 13 1.62 -9.11 -10.25
CA PHE A 13 2.33 -8.25 -9.31
C PHE A 13 2.47 -6.83 -9.86
N LEU A 14 1.95 -5.85 -9.12
CA LEU A 14 2.11 -4.43 -9.39
C LEU A 14 2.51 -3.72 -8.09
N LYS A 15 3.29 -2.64 -8.20
CA LYS A 15 3.68 -1.79 -7.07
C LYS A 15 3.55 -0.32 -7.44
N ALA A 16 3.34 0.52 -6.44
CA ALA A 16 3.31 1.98 -6.56
C ALA A 16 4.13 2.62 -5.43
N GLN A 17 4.44 3.90 -5.56
CA GLN A 17 5.07 4.69 -4.51
C GLN A 17 4.00 5.25 -3.56
N LEU A 18 4.31 5.29 -2.27
CA LEU A 18 3.52 6.02 -1.26
C LEU A 18 4.25 7.32 -0.94
N LEU A 19 3.51 8.44 -1.01
CA LEU A 19 4.04 9.78 -0.74
C LEU A 19 3.53 10.27 0.61
N CYS A 20 4.45 10.56 1.52
CA CYS A 20 4.20 11.26 2.77
C CYS A 20 5.23 12.38 2.86
N SER A 21 4.77 13.63 2.91
CA SER A 21 5.65 14.81 2.99
C SER A 21 4.98 15.94 3.74
N LEU A 22 5.78 16.86 4.28
CA LEU A 22 5.24 18.13 4.80
C LEU A 22 4.65 18.95 3.64
N PRO A 23 3.45 19.55 3.80
CA PRO A 23 2.83 20.35 2.74
C PRO A 23 3.60 21.62 2.37
N ASP A 24 4.35 22.20 3.30
CA ASP A 24 4.96 23.52 3.13
C ASP A 24 6.28 23.48 2.35
N ASP A 25 7.20 22.59 2.75
CA ASP A 25 8.54 22.49 2.16
C ASP A 25 8.77 21.19 1.37
N GLY A 26 7.79 20.28 1.36
CA GLY A 26 7.88 19.00 0.67
C GLY A 26 8.86 18.02 1.30
N PHE A 27 9.30 18.24 2.55
CA PHE A 27 10.23 17.34 3.23
C PHE A 27 9.67 15.90 3.28
N PRO A 28 10.38 14.89 2.76
CA PRO A 28 9.84 13.56 2.57
C PRO A 28 9.98 12.66 3.81
N PHE A 29 8.93 11.93 4.13
CA PHE A 29 8.96 10.79 5.05
C PHE A 29 8.92 9.49 4.23
N ASN A 30 10.09 9.01 3.84
CA ASN A 30 10.25 7.94 2.84
C ASN A 30 10.44 6.53 3.44
N ILE A 31 10.44 6.39 4.77
CA ILE A 31 10.57 5.10 5.46
C ILE A 31 9.23 4.77 6.13
N ILE A 32 8.60 3.66 5.73
CA ILE A 32 7.38 3.16 6.37
C ILE A 32 7.77 2.41 7.64
N GLN A 33 7.19 2.79 8.78
CA GLN A 33 7.37 2.11 10.07
C GLN A 33 6.23 1.14 10.36
N ASP A 34 4.98 1.55 10.13
CA ASP A 34 3.78 0.74 10.40
C ASP A 34 2.62 1.11 9.47
N MET A 35 1.65 0.20 9.31
CA MET A 35 0.44 0.37 8.51
C MET A 35 -0.78 -0.23 9.22
N PHE A 36 -1.81 0.59 9.42
CA PHE A 36 -3.10 0.18 9.95
C PHE A 36 -4.20 0.31 8.90
N VAL A 37 -5.09 -0.67 8.84
CA VAL A 37 -6.21 -0.71 7.89
C VAL A 37 -7.51 -0.46 8.64
N LEU A 38 -8.15 0.68 8.37
CA LEU A 38 -9.47 0.98 8.89
C LEU A 38 -10.52 0.64 7.83
N THR A 39 -11.35 -0.36 8.12
CA THR A 39 -12.46 -0.76 7.25
C THR A 39 -13.79 -0.48 7.97
N PRO A 40 -14.56 0.54 7.57
CA PRO A 40 -15.75 0.98 8.31
C PRO A 40 -16.87 -0.07 8.42
N SER A 41 -17.09 -0.87 7.36
CA SER A 41 -17.96 -2.05 7.39
C SER A 41 -17.50 -3.07 6.36
N LYS A 42 -17.95 -4.33 6.51
CA LYS A 42 -17.59 -5.43 5.59
C LYS A 42 -18.10 -5.20 4.17
N GLU A 43 -19.23 -4.51 4.03
CA GLU A 43 -19.82 -4.21 2.72
C GLU A 43 -19.23 -2.94 2.08
N ALA A 44 -18.60 -2.07 2.87
CA ALA A 44 -18.12 -0.75 2.45
C ALA A 44 -16.61 -0.70 2.14
N TRP A 45 -16.05 -1.72 1.47
CA TRP A 45 -14.62 -1.81 1.15
C TRP A 45 -14.07 -0.60 0.36
N LYS A 46 -14.93 0.10 -0.40
CA LYS A 46 -14.56 1.33 -1.13
C LYS A 46 -14.18 2.49 -0.19
N SER A 47 -14.57 2.42 1.07
CA SER A 47 -14.28 3.42 2.11
C SER A 47 -13.13 3.02 3.02
N THR A 48 -12.41 1.92 2.73
CA THR A 48 -11.24 1.51 3.50
C THR A 48 -10.15 2.58 3.44
N VAL A 49 -9.65 2.97 4.60
CA VAL A 49 -8.54 3.92 4.75
C VAL A 49 -7.31 3.20 5.26
N PHE A 50 -6.18 3.49 4.63
CA PHE A 50 -4.87 2.98 5.05
C PHE A 50 -4.12 4.10 5.78
N TYR A 51 -3.86 3.90 7.07
CA TYR A 51 -3.05 4.81 7.88
C TYR A 51 -1.63 4.28 7.93
N GLY A 52 -0.68 5.03 7.37
CA GLY A 52 0.75 4.69 7.43
C GLY A 52 1.49 5.64 8.37
N VAL A 53 2.42 5.09 9.16
CA VAL A 53 3.38 5.87 9.95
C VAL A 53 4.69 5.90 9.18
N PHE A 54 5.20 7.10 8.89
CA PHE A 54 6.40 7.30 8.10
C PHE A 54 7.46 8.09 8.88
N THR A 55 8.73 7.78 8.66
CA THR A 55 9.88 8.55 9.16
C THR A 55 10.79 8.97 8.01
N SER A 56 11.65 9.96 8.28
CA SER A 56 12.80 10.25 7.44
C SER A 56 13.93 9.26 7.70
N GLN A 57 14.83 9.14 6.72
CA GLN A 57 16.14 8.49 6.85
C GLN A 57 17.08 9.27 7.78
#